data_AF-A0A2V8NZR3-F1
#
_entry.id   AF-A0A2V8NZR3-F1
#
_cell.length_a   1.000
_cell.length_b   1.000
_cell.length_c   1.000
_cell.angle_alpha   90.00
_cell.angle_beta   90.00
_cell.angle_gamma   90.00
#
_symmetry.space_group_name_H-M   'P 1'
#
loop_
_entity.id
_entity.type
_entity.pdbx_description
1 polymer ?
#
loop_
_entity_poly.entity_id
_entity_poly.type
_entity_poly.pdbx_seq_one_letter_code
_entity_poly.pdbx_strand_id
1 'polypeptide(L)'
;MARPQLERPSRRRRFLGPLGDENTITIPAGQVGNERPIDIVDEQWRSPDLQLSVLSKHADPRMGETVYSLTNISRAEPSPTLFQVPPEYTVQDKVPMDIQRIERIERKPPR
;
A
#
# COMPACT_ATOMS: atom_id res chain seq x y z
N MET A 1 34.39 -14.96 -23.58
CA MET A 1 33.01 -15.30 -23.16
C MET A 1 32.39 -14.07 -22.53
N ALA A 2 31.28 -13.56 -23.07
CA ALA A 2 30.61 -12.38 -22.55
C ALA A 2 29.78 -12.75 -21.30
N ARG A 3 29.86 -11.95 -20.24
CA ARG A 3 28.93 -12.06 -19.10
C ARG A 3 27.51 -11.77 -19.62
N PRO A 4 26.51 -12.63 -19.39
CA PRO A 4 25.14 -12.30 -19.74
C PRO A 4 24.73 -11.07 -18.91
N GLN A 5 24.47 -9.96 -19.59
CA GLN A 5 23.96 -8.75 -18.97
C GLN A 5 22.56 -9.07 -18.43
N LEU A 6 22.39 -9.05 -17.10
CA LEU A 6 21.08 -9.19 -16.47
C LEU A 6 20.18 -8.06 -17.00
N GLU A 7 19.18 -8.36 -17.82
CA GLU A 7 18.25 -7.34 -18.29
C GLU A 7 17.55 -6.71 -17.08
N ARG A 8 17.59 -5.38 -17.01
CA ARG A 8 17.00 -4.66 -15.89
C ARG A 8 15.48 -4.69 -16.00
N PRO A 9 14.74 -4.72 -14.87
CA PRO A 9 13.30 -4.51 -14.89
C PRO A 9 12.96 -3.25 -15.67
N SER A 10 12.06 -3.37 -16.64
CA SER A 10 11.60 -2.23 -17.42
C SER A 10 10.28 -1.73 -16.86
N ARG A 11 10.11 -0.40 -16.83
CA ARG A 11 8.89 0.26 -16.39
C ARG A 11 8.30 1.03 -17.56
N ARG A 12 7.05 0.74 -17.90
CA ARG A 12 6.31 1.41 -18.97
C ARG A 12 5.04 2.04 -18.39
N ARG A 13 4.79 3.30 -18.73
CA ARG A 13 3.55 4.01 -18.40
C ARG A 13 2.69 4.16 -19.66
N ARG A 14 1.39 3.87 -19.53
CA ARG A 14 0.35 4.05 -20.55
C ARG A 14 -0.72 4.97 -19.97
N PHE A 15 -1.19 5.92 -20.76
CA PHE A 15 -2.35 6.75 -20.40
C PHE A 15 -3.64 6.01 -20.81
N LEU A 16 -4.57 5.87 -19.88
CA LEU A 16 -5.89 5.25 -20.12
C LEU A 16 -6.99 6.30 -20.38
N GLY A 17 -6.71 7.55 -20.06
CA GLY A 17 -7.58 8.70 -20.25
C GLY A 17 -7.07 9.89 -19.45
N PRO A 18 -7.82 11.00 -19.37
CA PRO A 18 -7.40 12.21 -18.64
C PRO A 18 -7.13 11.97 -17.14
N LEU A 19 -7.78 10.96 -16.56
CA LEU A 19 -7.77 10.67 -15.12
C LEU A 19 -7.17 9.30 -14.78
N GLY A 20 -6.84 8.52 -15.81
CA GLY A 20 -6.43 7.13 -15.69
C GLY A 20 -5.03 6.90 -16.24
N ASP A 21 -4.19 6.22 -15.47
CA ASP A 21 -2.88 5.75 -15.91
C ASP A 21 -2.65 4.30 -15.54
N GLU A 22 -1.93 3.60 -16.41
CA GLU A 22 -1.46 2.23 -16.23
C GLU A 22 0.07 2.23 -16.21
N ASN A 23 0.64 1.47 -15.30
CA ASN A 23 2.06 1.27 -15.18
C ASN A 23 2.37 -0.23 -15.20
N THR A 24 3.14 -0.66 -16.19
CA THR A 24 3.62 -2.05 -16.30
C THR A 24 5.07 -2.12 -15.82
N ILE A 25 5.36 -3.07 -14.95
CA ILE A 25 6.72 -3.49 -14.60
C ILE A 25 6.93 -4.89 -15.18
N THR A 26 7.91 -5.04 -16.06
CA THR A 26 8.27 -6.34 -16.61
C THR A 26 9.49 -6.88 -15.89
N ILE A 27 9.35 -8.07 -15.29
CA ILE A 27 10.45 -8.88 -14.77
C ILE A 27 10.88 -9.82 -15.91
N PRO A 28 12.12 -9.69 -16.44
CA PRO A 28 12.61 -10.56 -17.51
C PRO A 28 12.63 -12.04 -17.13
N ALA A 29 12.70 -12.92 -18.12
CA ALA A 29 12.89 -14.35 -17.89
C ALA A 29 14.17 -14.63 -17.07
N GLY A 30 14.11 -15.64 -16.20
CA GLY A 30 15.24 -16.12 -15.40
C GLY A 30 15.59 -15.31 -14.16
N GLN A 31 14.86 -14.24 -13.82
CA GLN A 31 15.17 -13.37 -12.67
C GLN A 31 14.66 -13.92 -11.34
N VAL A 32 13.45 -14.45 -11.33
CA VAL A 32 12.75 -14.89 -10.11
C VAL A 32 12.33 -16.36 -10.19
N GLY A 33 13.07 -17.16 -10.94
CA GLY A 33 12.71 -18.54 -11.25
C GLY A 33 11.62 -18.68 -12.33
N ASN A 34 11.35 -17.61 -13.08
CA ASN A 34 10.37 -17.56 -14.15
C ASN A 34 10.98 -17.94 -15.51
N GLU A 35 10.32 -18.81 -16.27
CA GLU A 35 10.79 -19.19 -17.62
C GLU A 35 10.44 -18.16 -18.70
N ARG A 36 9.43 -17.32 -18.45
CA ARG A 36 8.95 -16.26 -19.35
C ARG A 36 8.89 -14.93 -18.60
N PRO A 37 8.98 -13.77 -19.29
CA PRO A 37 8.80 -12.48 -18.64
C PRO A 37 7.46 -12.40 -17.90
N ILE A 38 7.47 -11.73 -16.75
CA ILE A 38 6.27 -11.49 -15.93
C ILE A 38 5.97 -10.01 -15.99
N ASP A 39 4.76 -9.68 -16.43
CA ASP A 39 4.25 -8.31 -16.41
C ASP A 39 3.38 -8.12 -15.17
N ILE A 40 3.76 -7.15 -14.35
CA ILE A 40 2.99 -6.66 -13.22
C ILE A 40 2.34 -5.36 -13.67
N VAL A 41 1.03 -5.24 -13.51
CA VAL A 41 0.25 -4.11 -14.01
C VAL A 41 -0.42 -3.39 -12.84
N ASP A 42 -0.08 -2.11 -12.68
CA ASP A 42 -0.76 -1.17 -11.78
C ASP A 42 -1.63 -0.24 -12.62
N GLU A 43 -2.93 -0.21 -12.36
CA GLU A 43 -3.87 0.72 -12.97
C GLU A 43 -4.43 1.65 -11.89
N GLN A 44 -4.49 2.95 -12.16
CA GLN A 44 -4.98 3.95 -11.22
C GLN A 44 -5.91 4.96 -11.90
N TRP A 45 -7.04 5.26 -11.25
CA TRP A 45 -7.96 6.33 -11.63
C TRP A 45 -8.13 7.33 -10.49
N ARG A 46 -7.97 8.62 -10.79
CA ARG A 46 -8.06 9.71 -9.80
C ARG A 46 -9.23 10.64 -10.10
N SER A 47 -9.93 11.07 -9.05
CA SER A 47 -10.93 12.13 -9.16
C SER A 47 -10.27 13.49 -8.83
N PRO A 48 -10.29 14.46 -9.75
CA PRO A 48 -9.75 15.80 -9.48
C PRO A 48 -10.53 16.50 -8.36
N ASP A 49 -11.86 16.38 -8.37
CA ASP A 49 -12.75 17.07 -7.44
C ASP A 49 -12.63 16.55 -6.00
N LEU A 50 -12.30 15.26 -5.86
CA LEU A 50 -12.10 14.62 -4.56
C LEU A 50 -10.62 14.55 -4.15
N GLN A 51 -9.70 14.86 -5.06
CA GLN A 51 -8.25 14.78 -4.87
C GLN A 51 -7.75 13.41 -4.37
N LEU A 52 -8.41 12.32 -4.79
CA LEU A 52 -8.11 10.96 -4.33
C LEU A 52 -8.25 9.91 -5.46
N SER A 53 -7.73 8.71 -5.20
CA SER A 53 -7.89 7.55 -6.09
C SER A 53 -9.26 6.93 -5.90
N VAL A 54 -10.05 6.85 -6.97
CA VAL A 54 -11.37 6.20 -6.96
C VAL A 54 -11.29 4.73 -7.40
N LEU A 55 -10.25 4.37 -8.14
CA LEU A 55 -9.91 3.00 -8.49
C LEU A 55 -8.38 2.82 -8.38
N SER A 56 -7.96 1.68 -7.86
CA SER A 56 -6.61 1.15 -8.01
C SER A 56 -6.71 -0.35 -8.24
N LYS A 57 -6.01 -0.86 -9.25
CA LYS A 57 -5.95 -2.29 -9.57
C LYS A 57 -4.49 -2.70 -9.70
N HIS A 58 -4.11 -3.72 -8.93
CA HIS A 58 -2.79 -4.32 -8.97
C HIS A 58 -2.93 -5.76 -9.43
N ALA A 59 -2.35 -6.09 -10.59
CA ALA A 59 -2.35 -7.44 -11.13
C ALA A 59 -0.90 -7.96 -11.20
N ASP A 60 -0.61 -8.98 -10.39
CA ASP A 60 0.66 -9.72 -10.41
C ASP A 60 0.36 -11.21 -10.64
N PRO A 61 0.75 -11.82 -11.77
CA PRO A 61 0.51 -13.24 -12.04
C PRO A 61 1.02 -14.20 -10.96
N ARG A 62 1.95 -13.75 -10.10
CA ARG A 62 2.52 -14.55 -9.00
C ARG A 62 1.67 -14.51 -7.72
N MET A 63 0.89 -13.46 -7.51
CA MET A 63 0.15 -13.23 -6.25
C MET A 63 -1.36 -13.02 -6.46
N GLY A 64 -1.81 -12.87 -7.71
CA GLY A 64 -3.19 -12.61 -8.08
C GLY A 64 -3.49 -11.13 -8.32
N GLU A 65 -4.76 -10.76 -8.17
CA GLU A 65 -5.26 -9.41 -8.41
C GLU A 65 -5.83 -8.80 -7.13
N THR A 66 -5.49 -7.54 -6.86
CA THR A 66 -6.09 -6.73 -5.81
C THR A 66 -6.74 -5.50 -6.43
N VAL A 67 -8.02 -5.29 -6.14
CA VAL A 67 -8.79 -4.12 -6.60
C VAL A 67 -9.28 -3.34 -5.40
N TYR A 68 -8.98 -2.04 -5.40
CA TYR A 68 -9.56 -1.05 -4.51
C TYR A 68 -10.46 -0.14 -5.32
N SER A 69 -11.72 -0.02 -4.92
CA SER A 69 -12.70 0.84 -5.58
C SER A 69 -13.52 1.62 -4.56
N LEU A 70 -13.75 2.90 -4.84
CA LEU A 70 -14.67 3.73 -4.09
C LEU A 70 -16.00 3.80 -4.85
N THR A 71 -17.05 3.28 -4.21
CA THR A 71 -18.42 3.30 -4.73
C THR A 71 -19.33 4.09 -3.80
N ASN A 72 -20.46 4.60 -4.31
CA ASN A 72 -21.46 5.32 -3.51
C ASN A 72 -20.88 6.52 -2.72
N ILE A 73 -20.04 7.31 -3.38
CA ILE A 73 -19.37 8.45 -2.76
C ILE A 73 -20.39 9.56 -2.47
N SER A 74 -20.59 9.87 -1.18
CA SER A 74 -21.31 11.07 -0.73
C SER A 74 -20.31 12.12 -0.24
N ARG A 75 -20.54 13.37 -0.63
CA ARG A 75 -19.75 14.54 -0.16
C ARG A 75 -20.47 15.35 0.92
N ALA A 76 -21.62 14.87 1.40
CA ALA A 76 -22.34 15.49 2.48
C ALA A 76 -21.66 15.22 3.83
N GLU A 77 -21.94 16.05 4.83
CA GLU A 77 -21.45 15.84 6.20
C GLU A 77 -21.91 14.46 6.73
N PRO A 78 -21.00 13.60 7.20
CA PRO A 78 -21.37 12.31 7.76
C PRO A 78 -22.05 12.49 9.13
N SER A 79 -22.91 11.54 9.50
CA SER A 79 -23.51 11.52 10.83
C SER A 79 -22.42 11.38 11.91
N PRO A 80 -22.40 12.23 12.97
CA PRO A 80 -21.43 12.13 14.06
C PRO A 80 -21.42 10.76 14.75
N THR A 81 -22.54 10.04 14.73
CA THR A 81 -22.67 8.71 15.34
C THR A 81 -21.74 7.67 14.69
N LEU A 82 -21.34 7.85 13.42
CA LEU A 82 -20.38 6.95 12.75
C LEU A 82 -18.98 6.99 13.37
N PHE A 83 -18.68 8.05 14.13
CA PHE A 83 -17.40 8.27 14.79
C PHE A 83 -17.49 8.08 16.30
N GLN A 84 -18.65 7.68 16.82
CA GLN A 84 -18.82 7.33 18.22
C GLN A 84 -18.40 5.88 18.43
N VAL A 85 -17.68 5.64 19.52
CA VAL A 85 -17.28 4.29 19.92
C VAL A 85 -18.54 3.51 20.31
N PRO A 86 -18.78 2.31 19.75
CA PRO A 86 -19.93 1.50 20.14
C PRO A 86 -19.88 1.12 21.63
N PRO A 87 -21.04 0.98 22.30
CA PRO A 87 -21.10 0.78 23.76
C PRO A 87 -20.48 -0.55 24.22
N GLU A 88 -20.27 -1.51 23.32
CA GLU A 88 -19.64 -2.80 23.61
C GLU A 88 -18.11 -2.70 23.79
N TYR A 89 -17.51 -1.56 23.43
CA TYR A 89 -16.07 -1.36 23.55
C TYR A 89 -15.70 -0.86 24.95
N THR A 90 -14.75 -1.53 25.59
CA THR A 90 -14.10 -1.03 26.81
C THR A 90 -12.88 -0.18 26.42
N VAL A 91 -12.89 1.10 26.76
CA VAL A 91 -11.72 1.97 26.59
C VAL A 91 -10.66 1.55 27.61
N GLN A 92 -9.50 1.13 27.12
CA GLN A 92 -8.33 0.88 27.96
C GLN A 92 -7.38 2.06 27.82
N ASP A 93 -7.27 2.87 28.87
CA ASP A 93 -6.22 3.87 28.95
C ASP A 93 -4.87 3.16 28.96
N LYS A 94 -4.05 3.37 27.92
CA LYS A 94 -2.66 2.97 27.98
C LYS A 94 -2.04 3.76 29.12
N VAL A 95 -1.58 3.05 30.17
CA VAL A 95 -0.81 3.65 31.25
C VAL A 95 0.28 4.50 30.60
N PRO A 96 0.42 5.79 30.96
CA PRO A 96 1.52 6.58 30.46
C PRO A 96 2.80 5.79 30.65
N MET A 97 3.53 5.53 29.57
CA MET A 97 4.89 5.01 29.68
C MET A 97 5.65 6.00 30.55
N ASP A 98 5.89 5.66 31.81
CA ASP A 98 6.71 6.47 32.70
C ASP A 98 8.17 6.34 32.21
N ILE A 99 8.56 7.25 31.32
CA ILE A 99 9.89 7.32 30.72
C ILE A 99 10.97 7.39 31.82
N GLN A 100 10.64 7.88 33.02
CA GLN A 100 11.58 7.94 34.15
C GLN A 100 11.89 6.56 34.77
N ARG A 101 11.00 5.57 34.61
CA ARG A 101 11.23 4.21 35.13
C ARG A 101 12.28 3.45 34.31
N ILE A 102 12.47 3.81 33.04
CA ILE A 102 13.42 3.15 32.12
C ILE A 102 14.87 3.49 32.52
N GLU A 103 15.16 4.74 32.87
CA GLU A 103 16.54 5.15 33.25
C GLU A 103 17.02 4.57 34.59
N ARG A 104 16.09 4.29 35.52
CA ARG A 104 16.45 3.76 36.85
C ARG A 104 16.91 2.30 36.79
N ILE A 105 16.54 1.56 35.75
CA ILE A 105 16.89 0.14 35.59
C ILE A 105 18.34 -0.02 35.09
N GLU A 106 18.88 0.94 34.32
CA GLU A 106 20.27 0.89 33.81
C GLU A 106 21.34 1.31 34.82
N ARG A 107 21.01 2.08 35.86
CA ARG A 107 22.01 2.63 36.80
C ARG A 107 22.34 1.73 37.99
N LYS A 108 21.80 0.52 38.08
CA LYS A 108 22.12 -0.39 39.19
C LYS A 108 23.46 -1.10 38.89
N PRO A 109 24.52 -0.88 39.68
CA PRO A 109 25.80 -1.50 39.39
C PRO A 109 25.70 -3.02 39.56
N PRO A 110 26.43 -3.81 38.74
CA PRO A 110 26.50 -5.24 38.93
C PRO A 110 27.18 -5.54 40.27
N ARG A 111 26.68 -6.60 40.92
CA ARG A 111 27.14 -7.07 42.23
C ARG A 111 28.47 -7.81 42.10
#